data_AF-A0A2H9PUD6-F1
#
_entry.id   AF-A0A2H9PUD6-F1
#
_cell.length_a   1.000
_cell.length_b   1.000
_cell.length_c   1.000
_cell.angle_alpha   90.00
_cell.angle_beta   90.00
_cell.angle_gamma   90.00
#
_symmetry.space_group_name_H-M   'P 1'
#
loop_
_entity.id
_entity.type
_entity.pdbx_description
1 polymer ?
#
loop_
_entity_poly.entity_id
_entity_poly.type
_entity_poly.pdbx_seq_one_letter_code
_entity_poly.pdbx_strand_id
1 'polypeptide(L)'
;MRQLNGQIGFLLGNRRGGYLSLSGRPASRYLGFFVRKNNKMLRVLENIEPDHYDVMKVVQKFWCVERQCQGTTMFRERYFPVQDTDAFVYESDAVQWLSLHFDVKESYDSRQYGRDYEV
;
A
#
# COMPACT_ATOMS: atom_id res chain seq x y z
N MET A 1 -20.66 -13.48 5.29
CA MET A 1 -19.36 -12.78 5.34
C MET A 1 -18.29 -13.83 5.03
N ARG A 2 -17.54 -13.69 3.93
CA ARG A 2 -16.56 -14.72 3.51
C ARG A 2 -15.26 -14.49 4.30
N GLN A 3 -14.86 -15.42 5.16
CA GLN A 3 -13.54 -15.40 5.77
C GLN A 3 -12.49 -15.60 4.68
N LEU A 4 -11.61 -14.62 4.50
CA LEU A 4 -10.46 -14.74 3.61
C LEU A 4 -9.34 -15.39 4.42
N ASN A 5 -9.03 -16.66 4.15
CA ASN A 5 -7.85 -17.37 4.66
C ASN A 5 -6.55 -16.91 3.97
N GLY A 6 -6.45 -15.62 3.64
CA GLY A 6 -5.36 -15.03 2.87
C GLY A 6 -4.84 -13.75 3.51
N GLN A 7 -3.65 -13.34 3.09
CA GLN A 7 -3.05 -12.08 3.51
C GLN A 7 -4.00 -10.91 3.23
N ILE A 8 -4.35 -10.13 4.26
CA ILE A 8 -5.25 -8.99 4.11
C ILE A 8 -4.44 -7.77 3.65
N GLY A 9 -4.84 -7.16 2.55
CA GLY A 9 -4.17 -5.99 1.98
C GLY A 9 -5.08 -5.18 1.07
N PHE A 10 -4.53 -4.10 0.53
CA PHE A 10 -5.23 -3.22 -0.40
C PHE A 10 -4.30 -2.69 -1.50
N LEU A 11 -4.92 -2.20 -2.56
CA LEU A 11 -4.28 -1.41 -3.61
C LEU A 11 -5.09 -0.13 -3.80
N LEU A 12 -4.42 1.00 -3.70
CA LEU A 12 -4.99 2.34 -3.81
C LEU A 12 -4.29 3.09 -4.95
N GLY A 13 -4.93 3.14 -6.11
CA GLY A 13 -4.41 3.85 -7.28
C GLY A 13 -4.63 5.37 -7.18
N ASN A 14 -3.75 6.13 -7.84
CA ASN A 14 -3.93 7.56 -8.09
C ASN A 14 -4.21 7.83 -9.57
N ARG A 15 -4.61 9.06 -9.92
CA ARG A 15 -4.91 9.46 -11.30
C ARG A 15 -3.68 9.61 -12.21
N ARG A 16 -2.47 9.58 -11.63
CA ARG A 16 -1.19 9.73 -12.35
C ARG A 16 -0.58 8.38 -12.76
N GLY A 17 -1.28 7.28 -12.50
CA GLY A 17 -0.81 5.93 -12.78
C GLY A 17 0.14 5.37 -11.72
N GLY A 18 0.30 6.04 -10.59
CA GLY A 18 0.93 5.50 -9.39
C GLY A 18 -0.08 4.79 -8.49
N TYR A 19 0.40 4.10 -7.46
CA TYR A 19 -0.43 3.40 -6.50
C TYR A 19 0.28 3.19 -5.16
N LEU A 20 -0.51 3.03 -4.10
CA LEU A 20 -0.07 2.50 -2.81
C LEU A 20 -0.63 1.09 -2.65
N SER A 21 0.23 0.09 -2.48
CA SER A 21 -0.20 -1.27 -2.15
C SER A 21 0.44 -1.71 -0.85
N LEU A 22 -0.38 -2.04 0.13
CA LEU A 22 0.07 -2.50 1.45
C LEU A 22 -0.69 -3.76 1.85
N SER A 23 -0.03 -4.61 2.63
CA SER A 23 -0.61 -5.81 3.24
C SER A 23 -0.23 -5.89 4.71
N GLY A 24 -0.89 -6.78 5.46
CA GLY A 24 -0.59 -7.00 6.88
C GLY A 24 0.82 -7.53 7.16
N ARG A 25 1.53 -8.06 6.14
CA ARG A 25 2.96 -8.38 6.22
C ARG A 25 3.63 -8.06 4.88
N PRO A 26 4.92 -7.67 4.84
CA PRO A 26 5.64 -7.56 3.58
C PRO A 26 5.77 -8.94 2.94
N ALA A 27 5.21 -9.14 1.74
CA ALA A 27 5.23 -10.44 1.06
C ALA A 27 5.53 -10.39 -0.43
N SER A 28 5.69 -9.20 -1.02
CA SER A 28 5.88 -9.08 -2.47
C SER A 28 6.64 -7.82 -2.83
N ARG A 29 7.46 -7.91 -3.88
CA ARG A 29 8.18 -6.77 -4.50
C ARG A 29 7.25 -5.72 -5.12
N TYR A 30 5.96 -6.05 -5.25
CA TYR A 30 4.92 -5.16 -5.75
C TYR A 30 4.17 -4.41 -4.64
N LEU A 31 4.61 -4.57 -3.38
CA LEU A 31 4.13 -3.77 -2.26
C LEU A 31 4.96 -2.50 -2.12
N GLY A 32 4.29 -1.45 -1.67
CA GLY A 32 4.82 -0.12 -1.45
C GLY A 32 4.04 0.96 -2.16
N PHE A 33 4.56 2.17 -2.07
CA PHE A 33 4.13 3.34 -2.83
C PHE A 33 4.94 3.46 -4.12
N PHE A 34 4.24 3.46 -5.24
CA PHE A 34 4.81 3.57 -6.56
C PHE A 34 4.32 4.83 -7.26
N VAL A 35 5.22 5.51 -7.95
CA VAL A 35 4.94 6.73 -8.74
C VAL A 35 5.37 6.52 -10.19
N ARG A 36 4.57 7.06 -11.11
CA ARG A 36 4.90 7.07 -12.54
C ARG A 36 5.61 8.37 -12.88
N LYS A 37 6.88 8.32 -13.25
CA LYS A 37 7.69 9.47 -13.66
C LYS A 37 8.50 9.14 -14.91
N ASN A 38 8.51 10.03 -15.91
CA ASN A 38 9.29 9.87 -17.14
C ASN A 38 9.12 8.49 -17.81
N ASN A 39 7.87 8.02 -17.90
CA ASN A 39 7.53 6.70 -18.44
C ASN A 39 8.20 5.51 -17.71
N LYS A 40 8.62 5.71 -16.46
CA LYS A 40 9.13 4.68 -15.53
C LYS A 40 8.24 4.60 -14.30
N MET A 41 8.13 3.40 -13.75
CA MET A 41 7.46 3.17 -12.47
C MET A 41 8.52 3.07 -11.40
N LEU A 42 8.47 3.92 -10.38
CA LEU A 42 9.44 3.98 -9.30
C LEU A 42 8.76 3.59 -8.01
N ARG A 43 9.31 2.62 -7.27
CA ARG A 43 9.01 2.46 -5.85
C ARG A 43 9.67 3.62 -5.10
N VAL A 44 8.93 4.24 -4.19
CA VAL A 44 9.41 5.37 -3.37
C VAL A 44 9.43 4.97 -1.90
N LEU A 45 8.36 4.30 -1.47
CA LEU A 45 8.20 3.79 -0.12
C LEU A 45 7.92 2.29 -0.21
N GLU A 46 8.61 1.47 0.55
CA GLU A 46 8.36 0.04 0.63
C GLU A 46 7.24 -0.27 1.62
N ASN A 47 7.26 0.35 2.80
CA ASN A 47 6.24 0.10 3.82
C ASN A 47 6.04 1.27 4.79
N ILE A 48 4.88 1.25 5.44
CA ILE A 48 4.50 2.09 6.58
C ILE A 48 4.19 1.13 7.72
N GLU A 49 5.08 1.08 8.71
CA GLU A 49 5.03 0.10 9.80
C GLU A 49 4.79 0.81 11.13
N PRO A 50 3.54 0.81 11.63
CA PRO A 50 3.26 0.97 13.04
C PRO A 50 4.06 -0.03 13.89
N ASP A 51 4.49 0.37 15.08
CA ASP A 51 5.13 -0.56 16.02
C ASP A 51 4.16 -1.67 16.47
N HIS A 52 4.61 -2.92 16.36
CA HIS A 52 3.95 -4.13 16.88
C HIS A 52 2.44 -4.22 16.57
N TYR A 53 2.08 -4.25 15.28
CA TYR A 53 0.67 -4.31 14.86
C TYR A 53 0.33 -5.52 14.00
N ASP A 54 -0.90 -6.00 14.13
CA ASP A 54 -1.55 -6.93 13.20
C ASP A 54 -2.74 -6.25 12.52
N VAL A 55 -2.84 -6.39 11.19
CA VAL A 55 -4.01 -5.90 10.43
C VAL A 55 -5.15 -6.91 10.57
N MET A 56 -6.20 -6.51 11.28
CA MET A 56 -7.37 -7.35 11.54
C MET A 56 -8.42 -7.24 10.44
N LYS A 57 -8.55 -6.06 9.84
CA LYS A 57 -9.58 -5.77 8.84
C LYS A 57 -9.14 -4.66 7.90
N VAL A 58 -9.54 -4.78 6.63
CA VAL A 58 -9.49 -3.70 5.65
C VAL A 58 -10.91 -3.34 5.22
N VAL A 59 -11.22 -2.06 5.18
CA VAL A 59 -12.51 -1.53 4.73
C VAL A 59 -12.25 -0.55 3.59
N GLN A 60 -12.73 -0.89 2.39
CA GLN A 60 -12.74 0.04 1.27
C GLN A 60 -13.95 0.97 1.40
N LYS A 61 -13.70 2.28 1.41
CA LYS A 61 -14.72 3.33 1.29
C LYS A 61 -14.60 4.00 -0.07
N PHE A 62 -15.55 4.87 -0.40
CA PHE A 62 -15.55 5.58 -1.69
C PHE A 62 -14.31 6.46 -1.91
N TRP A 63 -13.79 7.08 -0.85
CA TRP A 63 -12.70 8.06 -0.94
C TRP A 63 -11.42 7.64 -0.20
N CYS A 64 -11.47 6.55 0.57
CA CYS A 64 -10.33 6.06 1.35
C CYS A 64 -10.37 4.56 1.58
N VAL A 65 -9.25 4.02 2.05
CA VAL A 65 -9.16 2.69 2.63
C VAL A 65 -8.87 2.85 4.11
N GLU A 66 -9.59 2.10 4.95
CA GLU A 66 -9.31 2.03 6.39
C GLU A 66 -8.75 0.66 6.76
N ARG A 67 -7.74 0.63 7.63
CA ARG A 67 -7.27 -0.59 8.31
C ARG A 67 -7.69 -0.53 9.77
N GLN A 68 -8.24 -1.62 10.29
CA GLN A 68 -8.33 -1.83 11.74
C GLN A 68 -7.15 -2.70 12.16
N CYS A 69 -6.38 -2.18 13.10
CA CYS A 69 -5.12 -2.75 13.52
C CYS A 69 -5.15 -3.04 15.02
N GLN A 70 -4.52 -4.14 15.42
CA GLN A 70 -4.35 -4.54 16.81
C GLN A 70 -2.86 -4.36 17.16
N GLY A 71 -2.55 -3.39 18.02
CA GLY A 71 -1.26 -3.28 18.69
C GLY A 71 -1.42 -3.46 20.20
N THR A 72 -0.80 -2.60 21.01
CA THR A 72 -1.10 -2.50 22.45
C THR A 72 -2.58 -2.21 22.70
N THR A 73 -3.19 -1.38 21.86
CA THR A 73 -4.62 -1.12 21.79
C THR A 73 -5.11 -1.28 20.35
N MET A 74 -6.44 -1.39 20.18
CA MET A 74 -7.05 -1.30 18.86
C MET A 74 -6.96 0.13 18.35
N PHE A 75 -6.52 0.29 17.10
CA PHE A 75 -6.48 1.58 16.42
C PHE A 75 -6.89 1.42 14.96
N ARG A 76 -7.14 2.55 14.30
CA ARG A 76 -7.54 2.59 12.90
C ARG A 76 -6.64 3.53 12.13
N GLU A 77 -6.23 3.04 10.97
CA GLU A 77 -5.50 3.82 9.98
C GLU A 77 -6.39 4.14 8.80
N ARG A 78 -6.14 5.27 8.16
CA ARG A 78 -6.81 5.68 6.93
C ARG A 78 -5.80 6.10 5.89
N TYR A 79 -6.05 5.67 4.66
CA TYR A 79 -5.27 6.01 3.47
C TYR A 79 -6.18 6.59 2.42
N PHE A 80 -5.80 7.73 1.85
CA PHE A 80 -6.50 8.26 0.69
C PHE A 80 -5.55 8.94 -0.29
N PRO A 81 -5.80 8.85 -1.60
CA PRO A 81 -4.96 9.47 -2.59
C PRO A 81 -5.24 10.97 -2.60
N VAL A 82 -4.20 11.79 -2.76
CA VAL A 82 -4.38 13.21 -3.04
C VAL A 82 -4.63 13.36 -4.54
N GLN A 83 -5.69 14.08 -4.91
CA GLN A 83 -6.04 14.25 -6.32
C GLN A 83 -4.89 14.92 -7.08
N ASP A 84 -4.61 14.39 -8.27
CA ASP A 84 -3.67 14.94 -9.25
C ASP A 84 -2.21 15.15 -8.76
N THR A 85 -1.83 14.49 -7.66
CA THR A 85 -0.46 14.49 -7.14
C THR A 85 0.08 13.06 -6.96
N ASP A 86 1.40 12.95 -6.88
CA ASP A 86 2.08 11.70 -6.50
C ASP A 86 2.21 11.64 -4.98
N ALA A 87 1.07 11.72 -4.29
CA ALA A 87 0.99 11.69 -2.84
C ALA A 87 -0.27 10.96 -2.36
N PHE A 88 -0.19 10.47 -1.13
CA PHE A 88 -1.32 9.98 -0.37
C PHE A 88 -1.26 10.60 1.03
N VAL A 89 -2.40 10.58 1.71
CA VAL A 89 -2.47 10.92 3.13
C VAL A 89 -2.57 9.65 3.94
N TYR A 90 -1.82 9.62 5.04
CA TYR A 90 -1.92 8.63 6.10
C TYR A 90 -2.46 9.32 7.35
N GLU A 91 -3.51 8.76 7.95
CA GLU A 91 -4.04 9.18 9.24
C GLU A 91 -4.10 7.97 10.17
N SER A 92 -3.82 8.18 11.46
CA SER A 92 -4.08 7.23 12.53
C SER A 92 -4.88 7.92 13.62
N ASP A 93 -5.81 7.21 14.26
CA ASP A 93 -6.53 7.71 15.44
C ASP A 93 -5.85 7.38 16.78
N ALA A 94 -4.65 6.80 16.72
CA ALA A 94 -3.79 6.57 17.87
C ALA A 94 -2.41 7.22 17.68
N VAL A 95 -1.84 7.71 18.79
CA VAL A 95 -0.45 8.17 18.84
C VAL A 95 0.43 6.94 19.00
N GLN A 96 1.28 6.69 18.00
CA GLN A 96 2.18 5.54 17.97
C GLN A 96 3.46 5.88 17.20
N TRP A 97 4.51 5.10 17.45
CA TRP A 97 5.70 5.14 16.63
C TRP A 97 5.41 4.53 15.25
N LEU A 98 6.01 5.15 14.23
CA LEU A 98 5.84 4.79 12.84
C LEU A 98 7.21 4.71 12.17
N SER A 99 7.52 3.55 11.61
CA SER A 99 8.68 3.34 10.75
C SER A 99 8.30 3.51 9.29
N LEU A 100 9.06 4.34 8.57
CA LEU A 100 8.90 4.58 7.13
C LEU A 100 10.12 4.01 6.41
N HIS A 101 9.89 3.01 5.55
CA HIS A 101 10.96 2.35 4.81
C HIS A 101 11.00 2.90 3.39
N PHE A 102 11.93 3.83 3.13
CA PHE A 102 12.13 4.39 1.80
C PHE A 102 13.04 3.49 0.97
N ASP A 103 12.60 3.15 -0.24
CA ASP A 103 13.36 2.38 -1.21
C ASP A 103 13.08 2.94 -2.60
N VAL A 104 13.94 3.86 -3.03
CA VAL A 104 13.81 4.55 -4.30
C VAL A 104 14.47 3.73 -5.40
N LYS A 105 13.68 2.92 -6.09
CA LYS A 105 14.15 2.09 -7.20
C LYS A 105 13.12 1.97 -8.29
N GLU A 106 13.57 1.72 -9.52
CA GLU A 106 12.67 1.34 -10.60
C GLU A 106 11.97 0.03 -10.25
N SER A 107 10.66 -0.03 -10.45
CA SER A 107 9.90 -1.27 -10.24
C SER A 107 10.44 -2.34 -11.17
N TYR A 108 10.40 -3.60 -10.74
CA TYR A 108 10.72 -4.74 -11.58
C TYR A 108 9.70 -4.85 -12.72
N ASP A 109 9.96 -4.12 -13.81
CA ASP A 109 9.16 -4.10 -15.00
C ASP A 109 9.77 -5.06 -16.02
N SER A 110 9.29 -6.31 -16.01
CA SER A 110 9.68 -7.32 -16.99
C SER A 110 8.90 -7.17 -18.31
N ARG A 111 8.54 -5.95 -18.71
CA ARG A 111 7.93 -5.63 -20.01
C ARG A 111 8.92 -5.94 -21.14
N GLN A 112 8.93 -7.19 -21.58
CA GLN A 112 9.40 -7.57 -22.90
C GLN A 112 8.20 -7.64 -23.83
N TYR A 113 8.26 -6.90 -24.93
CA TYR A 113 7.30 -6.99 -26.02
C TYR A 113 7.36 -8.41 -26.60
N GLY A 114 6.23 -9.11 -26.71
CA GLY A 114 6.17 -10.48 -27.26
C GLY A 114 6.35 -11.63 -26.24
N ARG A 115 6.09 -11.43 -24.95
CA ARG A 115 5.94 -12.55 -24.00
C ARG A 115 4.50 -13.07 -24.00
N ASP A 116 4.34 -14.33 -24.39
CA ASP A 116 3.14 -15.11 -24.11
C ASP A 116 3.24 -15.66 -22.67
N TYR A 117 2.27 -15.32 -21.83
CA TYR A 117 2.12 -15.96 -20.52
C TYR A 117 1.24 -17.18 -20.74
N GLU A 118 1.77 -18.39 -20.56
CA GLU A 118 0.92 -19.56 -20.36
C GLU A 118 0.17 -19.37 -19.04
N VAL A 119 -1.16 -19.31 -19.13
CA VAL A 119 -2.08 -19.24 -18.00
C VAL A 119 -2.51 -20.65 -17.63
#